data_AF-A0A9E5PNW9-F1
#
_entry.id   AF-A0A9E5PNW9-F1
#
_cell.length_a   1.000
_cell.length_b   1.000
_cell.length_c   1.000
_cell.angle_alpha   90.00
_cell.angle_beta   90.00
_cell.angle_gamma   90.00
#
_symmetry.space_group_name_H-M   'P 1'
#
loop_
_entity.id
_entity.type
_entity.pdbx_description
1 polymer ?
#
loop_
_entity_poly.entity_id
_entity_poly.type
_entity_poly.pdbx_seq_one_letter_code
_entity_poly.pdbx_strand_id
1 'polypeptide(L)' 'YGARAVRERVVVNGKIVMGAGVSAGIDTALTLASLVAGEAVARAIQLRIEYDPKPPFDAGAPDRVDEIVL' A
#
# COMPACT_ATOMS: atom_id res chain seq x y z
N TYR A 1 3.08 -15.98 -17.88
CA TYR A 1 3.36 -15.75 -16.44
C TYR A 1 2.39 -16.56 -15.60
N GLY A 2 2.79 -17.02 -14.41
CA GLY A 2 2.00 -17.92 -13.53
C GLY A 2 1.49 -17.28 -12.23
N ALA A 3 1.44 -15.94 -12.16
CA ALA A 3 0.92 -15.24 -11.00
C ALA A 3 -0.61 -15.22 -11.01
N ARG A 4 -1.22 -15.30 -9.82
CA ARG A 4 -2.67 -15.10 -9.63
C ARG A 4 -2.91 -13.65 -9.25
N ALA A 5 -3.71 -12.93 -10.04
CA ALA A 5 -4.11 -11.57 -9.71
C ALA A 5 -4.98 -11.55 -8.45
N VAL A 6 -4.73 -10.58 -7.57
CA VAL A 6 -5.50 -10.34 -6.35
C VAL A 6 -5.78 -8.84 -6.20
N ARG A 7 -6.92 -8.49 -5.60
CA ARG A 7 -7.33 -7.10 -5.34
C ARG A 7 -6.95 -6.69 -3.92
N GLU A 8 -5.65 -6.67 -3.63
CA GLU A 8 -5.10 -6.31 -2.33
C GLU A 8 -4.15 -5.13 -2.46
N ARG A 9 -4.15 -4.23 -1.48
CA ARG A 9 -3.35 -3.00 -1.51
C ARG A 9 -1.86 -3.27 -1.40
N VAL A 10 -1.48 -4.24 -0.57
CA VAL A 10 -0.11 -4.75 -0.42
C VAL A 10 -0.20 -6.27 -0.34
N VAL A 11 0.63 -6.97 -1.13
CA VAL A 11 0.72 -8.43 -1.15
C VAL A 11 2.14 -8.85 -0.81
N VAL A 12 2.28 -9.71 0.20
CA VAL A 12 3.56 -10.36 0.53
C VAL A 12 3.50 -11.81 0.04
N ASN A 13 4.33 -12.15 -0.93
CA ASN A 13 4.47 -13.51 -1.46
C ASN A 13 5.94 -13.97 -1.35
N GLY A 14 6.25 -14.64 -0.24
CA GLY A 14 7.61 -15.07 0.07
C GLY A 14 8.57 -13.88 0.16
N LYS A 15 9.50 -13.78 -0.81
CA LYS A 15 10.51 -12.70 -0.88
C LYS A 15 10.04 -11.47 -1.67
N ILE A 16 8.84 -11.49 -2.21
CA ILE A 16 8.31 -10.44 -3.08
C ILE A 16 7.21 -9.69 -2.33
N VAL A 17 7.34 -8.36 -2.24
CA VAL A 17 6.29 -7.47 -1.77
C VAL A 17 5.80 -6.64 -2.96
N MET A 18 4.49 -6.64 -3.20
CA MET A 18 3.83 -5.92 -4.31
C MET A 18 2.83 -4.91 -3.76
N GLY A 19 2.75 -3.73 -4.39
CA GLY A 19 1.78 -2.68 -4.04
C GLY A 19 0.80 -2.39 -5.17
N ALA A 20 -0.45 -2.07 -4.82
CA ALA A 20 -1.50 -1.74 -5.78
C ALA A 20 -1.48 -0.25 -6.15
N GLY A 21 -0.92 0.05 -7.33
CA GLY A 21 -0.91 1.41 -7.88
C GLY A 21 0.06 2.36 -7.16
N VAL A 22 0.05 3.63 -7.57
CA VAL A 22 1.08 4.61 -7.22
C VAL A 22 1.20 4.84 -5.72
N SER A 23 0.08 5.20 -5.06
CA SER A 23 0.11 5.59 -3.64
C SER A 23 0.39 4.43 -2.69
N ALA A 24 0.10 3.19 -3.09
CA ALA A 24 0.39 2.00 -2.28
C ALA A 24 1.89 1.75 -2.13
N GLY A 25 2.75 2.44 -2.88
CA GLY A 25 4.20 2.36 -2.71
C GLY A 25 4.66 2.69 -1.29
N ILE A 26 4.00 3.64 -0.61
CA ILE A 26 4.36 3.99 0.78
C ILE A 26 3.97 2.85 1.73
N ASP A 27 2.75 2.34 1.62
CA ASP A 27 2.28 1.19 2.41
C ASP A 27 3.17 -0.05 2.19
N THR A 28 3.57 -0.27 0.94
CA THR A 28 4.47 -1.36 0.53
C THR A 28 5.85 -1.19 1.15
N ALA A 29 6.41 0.01 1.12
CA ALA A 29 7.72 0.30 1.71
C ALA A 29 7.71 0.17 3.24
N LEU A 30 6.65 0.62 3.92
CA LEU A 30 6.49 0.44 5.36
C LEU A 30 6.32 -1.04 5.73
N THR A 31 5.57 -1.80 4.93
CA THR A 31 5.45 -3.26 5.09
C THR A 31 6.81 -3.94 4.89
N LEU A 32 7.57 -3.56 3.86
CA LEU A 32 8.90 -4.10 3.65
C LEU A 32 9.85 -3.74 4.80
N ALA A 33 9.83 -2.50 5.26
CA ALA A 33 10.63 -2.03 6.38
C ALA A 33 10.35 -2.85 7.65
N SER A 34 9.08 -3.19 7.92
CA SER A 34 8.74 -4.01 9.09
C SER A 34 9.27 -5.44 8.97
N LEU A 35 9.26 -6.01 7.76
CA LEU A 35 9.77 -7.36 7.50
C LEU A 35 11.30 -7.44 7.60
N VAL A 36 12.03 -6.40 7.19
CA VAL A 36 13.52 -6.44 7.14
C VAL A 36 14.20 -5.82 8.35
N ALA A 37 13.58 -4.84 9.00
CA ALA A 37 14.16 -4.07 10.10
C ALA A 37 13.30 -4.09 11.38
N GLY A 38 12.16 -4.77 11.35
CA GLY A 38 11.25 -4.87 12.48
C GLY A 38 10.20 -3.76 12.55
N GLU A 39 9.11 -4.04 13.25
CA GLU A 39 7.94 -3.15 13.34
C GLU A 39 8.28 -1.78 13.95
N ALA A 40 9.14 -1.74 14.97
CA ALA A 40 9.55 -0.49 15.61
C ALA A 40 10.20 0.50 14.62
N VAL A 41 11.04 -0.01 13.71
CA VAL A 41 11.68 0.80 12.67
C VAL A 41 10.65 1.30 11.66
N ALA A 42 9.74 0.44 11.21
CA ALA A 42 8.68 0.83 10.28
C ALA A 42 7.78 1.93 10.87
N ARG A 43 7.39 1.80 12.15
CA ARG A 43 6.60 2.82 12.86
C ARG A 43 7.36 4.13 13.05
N ALA A 44 8.66 4.05 13.34
CA ALA A 44 9.52 5.24 13.42
C ALA A 44 9.63 5.95 12.07
N ILE A 45 9.79 5.20 10.97
CA ILE A 45 9.79 5.76 9.60
C ILE A 45 8.44 6.42 9.32
N GLN A 46 7.32 5.73 9.58
CA GLN A 46 5.97 6.26 9.38
C GLN A 46 5.79 7.61 10.08
N LEU A 47 6.20 7.70 11.35
CA LEU A 47 6.16 8.95 12.12
C LEU A 47 7.07 10.03 11.52
N ARG A 48 8.30 9.68 11.13
CA ARG A 48 9.31 10.60 10.60
C ARG A 48 8.88 11.31 9.32
N ILE A 49 8.07 10.63 8.50
CA ILE A 49 7.51 11.17 7.26
C ILE A 49 6.06 11.65 7.43
N GLU A 50 5.54 11.62 8.66
CA GLU A 50 4.17 12.01 9.00
C GLU A 50 3.11 11.33 8.12
N TYR A 51 3.30 10.03 7.85
CA TYR A 51 2.37 9.28 7.01
C TYR A 51 1.07 8.94 7.75
N ASP A 52 0.15 9.90 7.72
CA ASP A 52 -1.24 9.86 8.22
C ASP A 52 -2.19 10.29 7.08
N PRO A 53 -2.40 9.44 6.05
CA PRO A 53 -3.14 9.83 4.87
C PRO A 53 -4.61 10.12 5.18
N LYS A 54 -5.09 11.31 4.78
CA LYS A 54 -6.50 11.73 4.86
C LYS A 54 -6.98 12.22 3.49
N PRO A 55 -7.24 11.30 2.53
CA PRO A 55 -7.73 11.68 1.21
C PRO A 55 -9.04 12.48 1.32
N PRO A 56 -9.19 13.58 0.58
CA PRO A 56 -10.41 14.41 0.64
C PRO A 56 -11.62 13.78 -0.05
N PHE A 57 -11.41 12.72 -0.85
CA PHE A 57 -12.45 12.02 -1.61
C PHE A 57 -12.26 10.50 -1.51
N ASP A 58 -13.36 9.74 -1.54
CA ASP A 58 -13.32 8.26 -1.60
C ASP A 58 -13.30 7.73 -3.04
N ALA A 59 -12.40 8.29 -3.87
CA ALA A 59 -12.24 7.92 -5.28
C ALA A 59 -10.96 7.10 -5.53
N GLY A 60 -10.48 6.38 -4.51
CA GLY A 60 -9.21 5.65 -4.54
C GLY A 60 -9.26 4.26 -5.18
N ALA A 61 -10.46 3.77 -5.54
CA ALA A 61 -10.64 2.45 -6.12
C ALA A 61 -11.82 2.44 -7.12
N PRO A 62 -11.73 1.66 -8.22
CA PRO A 62 -12.77 1.60 -9.25
C PRO A 62 -14.16 1.18 -8.74
N ASP A 63 -14.22 0.38 -7.68
CA ASP A 63 -15.49 -0.09 -7.08
C ASP A 63 -16.10 0.89 -6.07
N ARG A 64 -15.54 2.10 -5.94
CA ARG A 64 -16.02 3.16 -5.04
C ARG A 64 -16.49 4.41 -5.77
N VAL A 65 -16.44 4.41 -7.09
CA VAL A 65 -16.75 5.57 -7.93
C VAL A 65 -17.93 5.29 -8.85
N ASP A 66 -18.60 6.36 -9.29
CA ASP A 66 -19.65 6.30 -10.30
C ASP A 66 -19.06 6.26 -11.73
N GLU A 67 -19.92 6.10 -12.73
CA GLU A 67 -19.52 6.04 -14.14
C GLU A 67 -18.92 7.36 -14.66
N ILE A 68 -19.19 8.48 -13.99
CA ILE A 68 -18.62 9.78 -14.38
C ILE A 68 -17.13 9.84 -14.02
N VAL A 69 -16.72 9.18 -12.93
CA VAL A 69 -15.34 9.19 -12.42
C VAL A 69 -14.53 7.96 -12.85
N LEU A 70 -15.18 6.83 -13.19
CA LEU A 70 -14.54 5.58 -13.65
C LEU A 70 -13.80 5.73 -14.99
#